data_AF-A0A2V9VTY9-F1
#
_entry.id   AF-A0A2V9VTY9-F1
#
_cell.length_a   1.000
_cell.length_b   1.000
_cell.length_c   1.000
_cell.angle_alpha   90.00
_cell.angle_beta   90.00
_cell.angle_gamma   90.00
#
_symmetry.space_group_name_H-M   'P 1'
#
loop_
_entity.id
_entity.type
_entity.pdbx_description
1 polymer ?
#
loop_
_entity_poly.entity_id
_entity_poly.type
_entity_poly.pdbx_seq_one_letter_code
_entity_poly.pdbx_strand_id
1 'polypeptide(L)'
;MARISHPIRSQTERIRRREHFRTLSILCFPAPGVLASEVLTPIEPKLIALKKSLPPGYQLQIGGEKAKQVDGFTNLAVVLLISLVGIYLALLVQSNNAVKPLLVFAAAPYGAIGALIALAIMGTPFGFMAFLGVVPVFYSIFVLDLKWIKWETKGDGEQAAEAEPTT
;
A
#
# COMPACT_ATOMS: atom_id res chain seq x y z
N MET A 1 30.26 -1.05 12.21
CA MET A 1 30.83 -1.97 13.23
C MET A 1 29.70 -2.81 13.82
N ALA A 2 29.66 -4.11 13.56
CA ALA A 2 28.65 -5.01 14.13
C ALA A 2 29.07 -5.40 15.56
N ARG A 3 28.31 -4.98 16.57
CA ARG A 3 28.54 -5.36 17.97
C ARG A 3 27.76 -6.65 18.24
N ILE A 4 28.47 -7.76 18.47
CA ILE A 4 27.86 -9.02 18.89
C ILE A 4 27.40 -8.84 20.34
N SER A 5 26.11 -8.58 20.55
CA SER A 5 25.56 -8.23 21.87
C SER A 5 25.21 -9.44 22.76
N HIS A 6 25.24 -10.66 22.22
CA HIS A 6 25.04 -11.87 23.02
C HIS A 6 26.13 -12.92 22.74
N PRO A 7 26.81 -13.44 23.79
CA PRO A 7 27.57 -14.67 23.63
C PRO A 7 26.58 -15.79 23.30
N ILE A 8 26.85 -16.52 22.22
CA ILE A 8 26.08 -17.72 21.87
C ILE A 8 26.46 -18.80 22.89
N ARG A 9 25.91 -18.70 24.11
CA ARG A 9 25.82 -19.84 25.02
C ARG A 9 24.78 -20.77 24.42
N SER A 10 25.24 -21.88 23.87
CA SER A 10 24.39 -23.04 23.58
C SER A 10 23.78 -23.51 24.89
N GLN A 11 22.62 -22.96 25.27
CA GLN A 11 21.82 -23.56 26.32
C GLN A 11 21.26 -24.87 25.76
N THR A 12 21.81 -25.99 26.24
CA THR A 12 21.51 -27.38 25.85
C THR A 12 20.02 -27.75 25.95
N GLU A 13 19.19 -26.94 26.62
CA GLU A 13 17.84 -27.34 27.01
C GLU A 13 16.72 -27.06 25.98
N ARG A 14 16.95 -26.30 24.88
CA ARG A 14 15.83 -25.91 24.01
C ARG A 14 16.11 -26.01 22.51
N ILE A 15 15.59 -27.07 21.89
CA ILE A 15 15.54 -27.22 20.43
C ILE A 15 14.50 -26.23 19.87
N ARG A 16 14.96 -25.21 19.16
CA ARG A 16 14.09 -24.28 18.42
C ARG A 16 13.55 -24.98 17.17
N ARG A 17 12.23 -24.94 17.01
CA ARG A 17 11.56 -25.43 15.81
C ARG A 17 10.74 -24.30 15.20
N ARG A 18 10.78 -24.16 13.88
CA ARG A 18 9.89 -23.28 13.09
C ARG A 18 9.25 -24.14 12.01
N GLU A 19 7.92 -24.13 11.92
CA GLU A 19 7.16 -25.00 11.00
C GLU A 19 7.59 -26.48 11.09
N HIS A 20 7.72 -27.02 12.30
CA HIS A 20 8.19 -28.39 12.60
C HIS A 20 9.64 -28.77 12.24
N PHE A 21 10.43 -27.90 11.59
CA PHE A 21 11.84 -28.15 11.33
C PHE A 21 12.74 -27.64 12.45
N ARG A 22 13.83 -28.35 12.77
CA ARG A 22 14.89 -27.86 13.67
C ARG A 22 15.56 -26.64 13.03
N THR A 23 15.52 -25.49 13.70
CA THR A 23 15.98 -24.22 13.12
C THR A 23 17.00 -23.55 14.02
N LEU A 24 18.12 -23.12 13.43
CA LEU A 24 19.08 -22.22 14.07
C LEU A 24 18.77 -20.79 13.59
N SER A 25 18.31 -19.93 14.49
CA SER A 25 18.01 -18.52 14.16
C SER A 25 19.23 -17.65 14.39
N ILE A 26 19.69 -16.97 13.34
CA ILE A 26 20.76 -15.97 13.41
C ILE A 26 20.10 -14.59 13.38
N LEU A 27 20.34 -13.78 14.41
CA LEU A 27 19.78 -12.44 14.56
C LEU A 27 20.91 -11.42 14.38
N CYS A 28 20.68 -10.42 13.53
CA CYS A 28 21.59 -9.30 13.33
C CYS A 28 20.78 -8.01 13.41
N PHE A 29 21.23 -7.06 14.23
CA PHE A 29 20.59 -5.77 14.37
C PHE A 29 21.37 -4.72 13.57
N PRO A 30 20.70 -3.87 12.78
CA PRO A 30 21.34 -2.75 12.11
C PRO A 30 21.86 -1.74 13.14
N ALA A 31 22.87 -0.96 12.75
CA ALA A 31 23.32 0.17 13.56
C ALA A 31 22.22 1.25 13.66
N PRO A 32 22.14 2.01 14.78
CA PRO A 32 21.14 3.05 14.94
C PRO A 32 21.25 4.09 13.81
N GLY A 33 20.11 4.47 13.22
CA GLY A 33 20.02 5.44 12.13
C GLY A 33 20.10 4.86 10.71
N VAL A 34 20.29 3.54 10.55
CA VAL A 34 20.31 2.88 9.24
C VAL A 34 19.12 1.94 9.11
N LEU A 35 18.40 2.01 7.98
CA LEU A 35 17.26 1.13 7.72
C LEU A 35 17.74 -0.32 7.50
N ALA A 36 17.02 -1.28 8.08
CA ALA A 36 17.33 -2.70 7.91
C ALA A 36 17.34 -3.13 6.43
N SER A 37 16.51 -2.50 5.59
CA SER A 37 16.43 -2.78 4.14
C SER A 37 17.73 -2.40 3.40
N GLU A 38 18.35 -1.28 3.77
CA GLU A 38 19.60 -0.79 3.16
C GLU A 38 20.78 -1.72 3.48
N VAL A 39 20.82 -2.27 4.69
CA VAL A 39 21.87 -3.21 5.12
C VAL A 39 21.68 -4.59 4.47
N LEU A 40 20.42 -5.00 4.23
CA LEU A 40 20.13 -6.32 3.69
C LEU A 40 20.46 -6.44 2.19
N THR A 41 20.24 -5.37 1.42
CA THR A 41 20.46 -5.31 -0.03
C THR A 41 21.86 -5.78 -0.48
N PRO A 42 22.98 -5.32 0.12
CA PRO A 42 24.32 -5.80 -0.23
C PRO A 42 24.66 -7.20 0.31
N ILE A 43 23.92 -7.70 1.31
CA ILE A 43 24.18 -8.99 1.96
C ILE A 43 23.37 -10.12 1.30
N GLU A 44 22.22 -9.79 0.72
CA GLU A 44 21.33 -10.69 -0.02
C GLU A 44 22.04 -11.58 -1.06
N PRO A 45 22.91 -11.08 -1.96
CA PRO A 45 23.63 -11.94 -2.90
C PRO A 45 24.58 -12.94 -2.21
N LYS A 46 25.19 -12.55 -1.09
CA LYS A 46 26.06 -13.44 -0.30
C LYS A 46 25.25 -14.53 0.41
N LEU A 47 24.05 -14.21 0.88
CA LEU A 47 23.12 -15.17 1.47
C LEU A 47 22.60 -16.18 0.43
N ILE A 48 22.35 -15.73 -0.81
CA ILE A 48 21.95 -16.59 -1.92
C ILE A 48 23.09 -17.53 -2.32
N ALA A 49 24.34 -17.02 -2.36
CA ALA A 49 25.51 -17.86 -2.63
C ALA A 49 25.71 -18.93 -1.55
N LEU A 50 25.55 -18.56 -0.27
CA LEU A 50 25.57 -19.51 0.85
C LEU A 50 24.46 -20.55 0.72
N LYS A 51 23.24 -20.14 0.38
CA LYS A 51 22.11 -21.07 0.17
C LYS A 51 22.44 -22.14 -0.87
N LYS A 52 23.22 -21.82 -1.91
CA LYS A 52 23.64 -22.79 -2.94
C LYS A 52 24.74 -23.74 -2.47
N SER A 53 25.58 -23.34 -1.52
CA SER A 53 26.65 -24.17 -0.96
C SER A 53 26.22 -25.01 0.25
N LEU A 54 24.93 -24.98 0.62
CA LEU A 54 24.40 -25.77 1.72
C LEU A 54 24.20 -27.24 1.31
N PRO A 55 24.50 -28.22 2.19
CA PRO A 55 24.25 -29.64 1.95
C PRO A 55 22.76 -29.93 1.67
N PRO A 56 22.44 -30.97 0.87
CA PRO A 56 21.06 -31.35 0.61
C PRO A 56 20.32 -31.64 1.92
N GLY A 57 19.15 -31.02 2.11
CA GLY A 57 18.33 -31.13 3.32
C GLY A 57 18.33 -29.89 4.22
N TYR A 58 19.23 -28.92 4.00
CA TYR A 58 19.20 -27.64 4.72
C TYR A 58 18.49 -26.55 3.91
N GLN A 59 17.53 -25.87 4.54
CA GLN A 59 16.84 -24.72 3.94
C GLN A 59 17.24 -23.44 4.64
N LEU A 60 17.75 -22.46 3.88
CA LEU A 60 17.93 -21.09 4.35
C LEU A 60 16.67 -20.28 4.05
N GLN A 61 15.97 -19.85 5.11
CA GLN A 61 14.88 -18.89 5.04
C GLN A 61 15.35 -17.54 5.56
N ILE A 62 15.26 -16.52 4.74
CA ILE A 62 15.51 -15.13 5.14
C ILE A 62 14.24 -14.63 5.82
N GLY A 63 14.30 -14.43 7.14
CA GLY A 63 13.25 -13.79 7.92
C GLY A 63 13.64 -12.37 8.31
N GLY A 64 12.69 -11.60 8.85
CA GLY A 64 12.93 -10.25 9.39
C GLY A 64 11.94 -9.22 8.86
N GLU A 65 12.26 -7.95 9.09
CA GLU A 65 11.44 -6.80 8.70
C GLU A 65 11.12 -6.80 7.20
N LYS A 66 12.13 -6.99 6.34
CA LYS A 66 11.98 -6.99 4.87
C LYS A 66 11.05 -8.11 4.38
N ALA A 67 11.20 -9.32 4.92
CA ALA A 67 10.34 -10.45 4.52
C ALA A 67 8.88 -10.21 4.93
N LYS A 68 8.64 -9.75 6.17
CA LYS A 68 7.31 -9.36 6.65
C LYS A 68 6.72 -8.19 5.86
N GLN A 69 7.57 -7.23 5.47
CA GLN A 69 7.16 -6.10 4.64
C GLN A 69 6.73 -6.59 3.25
N VAL A 70 7.50 -7.45 2.59
CA VAL A 70 7.16 -8.00 1.26
C VAL A 70 5.89 -8.85 1.32
N ASP A 71 5.76 -9.72 2.32
CA ASP A 71 4.55 -10.53 2.51
C ASP A 71 3.33 -9.63 2.77
N GLY A 72 3.48 -8.61 3.60
CA GLY A 72 2.46 -7.59 3.86
C GLY A 72 2.08 -6.81 2.62
N PHE A 73 3.05 -6.36 1.82
CA PHE A 73 2.83 -5.65 0.55
C PHE A 73 2.14 -6.54 -0.49
N THR A 74 2.46 -7.83 -0.54
CA THR A 74 1.82 -8.78 -1.46
C THR A 74 0.34 -8.94 -1.11
N ASN A 75 0.03 -9.16 0.18
CA ASN A 75 -1.36 -9.22 0.63
C ASN A 75 -2.09 -7.89 0.41
N LEU A 76 -1.46 -6.75 0.70
CA LEU A 76 -2.05 -5.44 0.48
C LEU A 76 -2.32 -5.20 -1.02
N ALA A 77 -1.40 -5.61 -1.91
CA ALA A 77 -1.55 -5.48 -3.35
C ALA A 77 -2.70 -6.34 -3.89
N VAL A 78 -2.86 -7.57 -3.38
CA VAL A 78 -4.00 -8.42 -3.73
C VAL A 78 -5.32 -7.77 -3.30
N VAL A 79 -5.39 -7.27 -2.06
CA VAL A 79 -6.59 -6.58 -1.55
C VAL A 79 -6.89 -5.30 -2.34
N LEU A 80 -5.86 -4.53 -2.69
CA LEU A 80 -5.97 -3.33 -3.52
C LEU A 80 -6.53 -3.68 -4.90
N LEU A 81 -6.03 -4.75 -5.54
CA LEU A 81 -6.50 -5.20 -6.85
C LEU A 81 -7.98 -5.61 -6.81
N ILE A 82 -8.37 -6.40 -5.80
CA ILE A 82 -9.77 -6.80 -5.58
C ILE A 82 -10.66 -5.57 -5.38
N SER A 83 -10.20 -4.61 -4.56
CA SER A 83 -10.94 -3.37 -4.28
C SER A 83 -11.09 -2.51 -5.54
N LEU A 84 -10.04 -2.39 -6.35
CA LEU A 84 -10.06 -1.64 -7.59
C LEU A 84 -11.06 -2.23 -8.60
N VAL A 85 -11.08 -3.57 -8.73
CA VAL A 85 -12.07 -4.27 -9.56
C VAL A 85 -13.49 -4.05 -9.02
N GLY A 86 -13.69 -4.13 -7.70
CA GLY A 86 -14.98 -3.87 -7.07
C GLY A 86 -15.49 -2.45 -7.31
N ILE A 87 -14.63 -1.44 -7.15
CA ILE A 87 -14.95 -0.04 -7.44
C ILE A 87 -15.26 0.16 -8.93
N TYR A 88 -14.47 -0.44 -9.83
CA TYR A 88 -14.73 -0.37 -11.27
C TYR A 88 -16.11 -0.92 -11.64
N LEU A 89 -16.47 -2.10 -11.14
CA LEU A 89 -17.79 -2.70 -11.36
C LEU A 89 -18.92 -1.83 -10.78
N ALA A 90 -18.72 -1.28 -9.59
CA ALA A 90 -19.70 -0.37 -8.98
C ALA A 90 -19.91 0.90 -9.83
N LEU A 91 -18.83 1.50 -10.34
CA LEU A 91 -18.89 2.67 -11.23
C LEU A 91 -19.55 2.34 -12.58
N LEU A 92 -19.32 1.15 -13.11
CA LEU A 92 -19.91 0.67 -14.36
C LEU A 92 -21.43 0.53 -14.22
N VAL A 93 -21.90 -0.11 -13.13
CA VAL A 93 -23.34 -0.22 -12.83
C VAL A 93 -23.96 1.15 -12.53
N GLN A 94 -23.25 2.03 -11.83
CA GLN A 94 -23.76 3.33 -11.42
C GLN A 94 -23.85 4.35 -12.56
N SER A 95 -22.91 4.35 -13.51
CA SER A 95 -22.77 5.50 -14.40
C SER A 95 -23.75 5.53 -15.57
N ASN A 96 -24.24 4.37 -16.05
CA ASN A 96 -25.16 4.22 -17.19
C ASN A 96 -24.87 5.13 -18.43
N ASN A 97 -23.64 5.67 -18.50
CA ASN A 97 -23.14 6.66 -19.43
C ASN A 97 -21.60 6.57 -19.37
N ALA A 98 -20.95 6.41 -20.52
CA ALA A 98 -19.54 6.03 -20.63
C ALA A 98 -18.54 7.16 -20.35
N VAL A 99 -18.98 8.43 -20.33
CA VAL A 99 -18.08 9.59 -20.14
C VAL A 99 -17.74 9.83 -18.67
N LYS A 100 -18.67 9.53 -17.77
CA LYS A 100 -18.55 9.78 -16.32
C LYS A 100 -17.45 8.94 -15.64
N PRO A 101 -17.31 7.63 -15.92
CA PRO A 101 -16.23 6.82 -15.35
C PRO A 101 -14.83 7.32 -15.72
N LEU A 102 -14.65 7.83 -16.94
CA LEU A 102 -13.35 8.30 -17.43
C LEU A 102 -12.84 9.50 -16.60
N LEU A 103 -13.73 10.41 -16.21
CA LEU A 103 -13.39 11.59 -15.41
C LEU A 103 -12.94 11.18 -14.00
N VAL A 104 -13.62 10.21 -13.38
CA VAL A 104 -13.27 9.66 -12.07
C VAL A 104 -11.91 8.98 -12.11
N PHE A 105 -11.62 8.20 -13.16
CA PHE A 105 -10.31 7.58 -13.35
C PHE A 105 -9.19 8.61 -13.58
N ALA A 106 -9.47 9.74 -14.21
CA ALA A 106 -8.50 10.83 -14.37
C ALA A 106 -8.25 11.61 -13.05
N ALA A 107 -9.28 11.75 -12.21
CA ALA A 107 -9.17 12.44 -10.93
C ALA A 107 -8.50 11.59 -9.83
N ALA A 108 -8.63 10.27 -9.89
CA ALA A 108 -8.01 9.34 -8.93
C ALA A 108 -6.48 9.50 -8.75
N PRO A 109 -5.65 9.51 -9.82
CA PRO A 109 -4.21 9.75 -9.68
C PRO A 109 -3.90 11.16 -9.19
N TYR A 110 -4.72 12.15 -9.54
CA TYR A 110 -4.54 13.54 -9.11
C TYR A 110 -4.75 13.69 -7.59
N GLY A 111 -5.80 13.07 -7.05
CA GLY A 111 -6.06 13.02 -5.60
C GLY A 111 -4.94 12.29 -4.83
N ALA A 112 -4.43 11.20 -5.39
CA ALA A 112 -3.31 10.47 -4.79
C ALA A 112 -2.04 11.31 -4.72
N ILE A 113 -1.68 12.04 -5.79
CA ILE A 113 -0.51 12.93 -5.80
C ILE A 113 -0.67 14.05 -4.77
N GLY A 114 -1.84 14.68 -4.68
CA GLY A 114 -2.12 15.72 -3.67
C GLY A 114 -1.95 15.21 -2.24
N ALA A 115 -2.42 13.99 -1.96
CA ALA A 115 -2.23 13.32 -0.68
C ALA A 115 -0.75 13.04 -0.36
N LEU A 116 0.02 12.57 -1.35
CA LEU A 116 1.46 12.31 -1.17
C LEU A 116 2.25 13.59 -0.88
N ILE A 117 1.94 14.69 -1.59
CA ILE A 117 2.59 15.99 -1.37
C ILE A 117 2.26 16.52 0.02
N ALA A 118 0.99 16.44 0.45
CA ALA A 118 0.58 16.87 1.78
C ALA A 118 1.32 16.09 2.88
N LEU A 119 1.48 14.78 2.70
CA LEU A 119 2.21 13.94 3.64
C LEU A 119 3.72 14.25 3.65
N ALA A 120 4.31 14.50 2.48
CA ALA A 120 5.71 14.87 2.35
C ALA A 120 6.04 16.19 3.06
N ILE A 121 5.16 17.19 2.98
CA ILE A 121 5.30 18.46 3.71
C ILE A 121 5.23 18.23 5.22
N MET A 122 4.33 17.34 5.67
CA MET A 122 4.12 17.06 7.09
C MET A 122 5.23 16.18 7.70
N GLY A 123 6.07 15.55 6.89
CA GLY A 123 7.21 14.73 7.34
C GLY A 123 6.80 13.50 8.16
N THR A 124 5.53 13.07 8.07
CA THR A 124 5.00 11.94 8.84
C THR A 124 5.01 10.66 8.01
N PRO A 125 5.28 9.50 8.65
CA PRO A 125 5.22 8.23 7.94
C PRO A 125 3.78 7.89 7.55
N PHE A 126 3.61 7.18 6.43
CA PHE A 126 2.32 6.64 6.02
C PHE A 126 1.74 5.78 7.15
N GLY A 127 0.60 6.18 7.69
CA GLY A 127 -0.01 5.51 8.84
C GLY A 127 -1.49 5.85 8.96
N PHE A 128 -2.11 5.38 10.06
CA PHE A 128 -3.56 5.58 10.30
C PHE A 128 -3.98 7.06 10.22
N MET A 129 -3.15 7.97 10.73
CA MET A 129 -3.40 9.41 10.66
C MET A 129 -3.41 9.95 9.23
N ALA A 130 -2.58 9.40 8.34
CA ALA A 130 -2.62 9.77 6.92
C ALA A 130 -3.95 9.36 6.27
N PHE A 131 -4.49 8.17 6.61
CA PHE A 131 -5.78 7.73 6.09
C PHE A 131 -6.93 8.68 6.46
N LEU A 132 -6.95 9.19 7.69
CA LEU A 132 -7.96 10.18 8.13
C LEU A 132 -7.91 11.47 7.29
N GLY A 133 -6.73 11.90 6.85
CA GLY A 133 -6.56 13.08 6.00
C GLY A 133 -6.85 12.85 4.52
N VAL A 134 -6.70 11.62 4.03
CA VAL A 134 -6.83 11.28 2.61
C VAL A 134 -8.29 11.02 2.21
N VAL A 135 -9.10 10.44 3.09
CA VAL A 135 -10.52 10.13 2.82
C VAL A 135 -11.34 11.38 2.41
N PRO A 136 -11.20 12.55 3.08
CA PRO A 136 -11.91 13.76 2.67
C PRO A 136 -11.55 14.27 1.27
N VAL A 137 -10.31 14.06 0.81
CA VAL A 137 -9.85 14.47 -0.54
C VAL A 137 -10.54 13.61 -1.60
N PHE A 138 -10.64 12.29 -1.37
CA PHE A 138 -11.39 11.41 -2.27
C PHE A 138 -12.88 11.73 -2.26
N TYR A 139 -13.46 12.01 -1.09
CA TYR A 139 -14.85 12.39 -0.97
C TYR A 139 -15.16 13.71 -1.69
N SER A 140 -14.30 14.73 -1.56
CA SER A 140 -14.52 16.02 -2.21
C SER A 140 -14.50 15.92 -3.74
N ILE A 141 -13.59 15.11 -4.29
CA ILE A 141 -13.54 14.80 -5.73
C ILE A 141 -14.86 14.15 -6.19
N PHE A 142 -15.35 13.16 -5.44
CA PHE A 142 -16.61 12.49 -5.75
C PHE A 142 -17.83 13.44 -5.64
N VAL A 143 -17.84 14.32 -4.63
CA VAL A 143 -18.92 15.31 -4.45
C VAL A 143 -18.89 16.37 -5.55
N LEU A 144 -17.72 16.85 -5.95
CA LEU A 144 -17.57 17.83 -7.03
C LEU A 144 -18.14 17.27 -8.34
N ASP A 145 -17.87 16.00 -8.64
CA ASP A 145 -18.42 15.29 -9.80
C ASP A 145 -19.96 15.23 -9.77
N LEU A 146 -20.54 14.83 -8.63
CA LEU A 146 -22.00 14.81 -8.42
C LEU A 146 -22.67 16.19 -8.53
N LYS A 147 -22.00 17.22 -8.00
CA LYS A 147 -22.51 18.60 -8.04
C LYS A 147 -22.53 19.15 -9.47
N TRP A 148 -21.48 18.88 -10.25
CA TRP A 148 -21.42 19.25 -11.67
C TRP A 148 -22.53 18.58 -12.47
N ILE A 149 -22.74 17.26 -12.29
CA ILE A 149 -23.80 16.52 -13.00
C ILE A 149 -25.20 17.08 -12.69
N LYS A 150 -25.50 17.39 -11.43
CA LYS A 150 -26.79 17.99 -11.08
C LYS A 150 -26.96 19.40 -11.64
N TRP A 151 -25.88 20.15 -11.82
CA TRP A 151 -25.96 21.50 -12.40
C TRP A 151 -26.26 21.45 -13.90
N GLU A 152 -25.58 20.58 -14.65
CA GLU A 152 -25.88 20.34 -16.08
C GLU A 152 -27.35 19.95 -16.27
N THR A 153 -27.85 19.04 -15.42
CA THR A 153 -29.23 18.56 -15.52
C THR A 153 -30.27 19.62 -15.13
N LYS A 154 -29.91 20.61 -14.29
CA LYS A 154 -30.84 21.67 -13.85
C LYS A 154 -30.85 22.87 -14.80
N GLY A 155 -29.73 23.16 -15.47
CA GLY A 155 -29.59 24.28 -16.39
C GLY A 155 -30.50 24.20 -17.61
N ASP A 156 -30.71 22.99 -18.13
CA ASP A 156 -31.49 22.76 -19.35
C ASP A 156 -33.01 22.78 -19.11
N GLY A 157 -33.45 22.38 -17.91
CA GLY A 157 -34.87 22.31 -17.55
C GLY A 157 -35.49 23.63 -17.09
N GLU A 158 -34.69 24.54 -16.51
CA GLU A 158 -35.17 25.84 -16.00
C GLU A 158 -35.24 26.89 -17.13
N GLN A 159 -34.35 26.81 -18.12
CA GLN A 159 -34.37 27.70 -19.29
C GLN A 159 -35.57 27.43 -20.23
N ALA A 160 -36.12 26.21 -20.24
CA ALA A 160 -37.31 25.89 -21.02
C ALA A 160 -38.62 26.37 -20.39
N ALA A 161 -38.65 26.59 -19.06
CA ALA A 161 -39.84 27.02 -18.34
C ALA A 161 -40.03 28.55 -18.34
N GLU A 162 -38.97 29.32 -18.61
CA GLU A 162 -38.99 30.79 -18.64
C GLU A 162 -39.18 31.37 -20.06
N ALA A 163 -39.30 30.50 -21.07
CA ALA A 163 -39.50 30.88 -22.47
C ALA A 163 -40.96 30.86 -22.94
N GLU A 164 -41.94 30.50 -22.09
CA GLU A 164 -43.36 30.74 -22.39
C GLU A 164 -43.74 32.17 -21.97
N PRO A 165 -44.07 33.07 -22.91
CA PRO A 165 -44.49 34.41 -22.57
C PRO A 165 -45.89 34.38 -21.95
N THR A 166 -46.00 34.93 -20.74
CA THR A 166 -47.25 35.38 -20.13
C THR A 166 -47.97 36.35 -21.07
N THR A 167 -49.01 35.86 -21.74
CA THR A 167 -50.11 36.69 -22.28
C THR A 167 -51.05 37.12 -21.17
#